data_AF-A0A974UWM3-F1
#
_entry.id   AF-A0A974UWM3-F1
#
_cell.length_a   1.000
_cell.length_b   1.000
_cell.length_c   1.000
_cell.angle_alpha   90.00
_cell.angle_beta   90.00
_cell.angle_gamma   90.00
#
_symmetry.space_group_name_H-M   'P 1'
#
loop_
_entity.id
_entity.type
_entity.pdbx_description
1 polymer ?
#
loop_
_entity_poly.entity_id
_entity_poly.type
_entity_poly.pdbx_seq_one_letter_code
_entity_poly.pdbx_strand_id
1 'polypeptide(L)'
;MDEAREARLFAVGLGYGEFSLNGTVVTEDVLEPAQTDYGRTVLYRSYDVTNLLRRGENTLVAELGRGFYAARGANPWAWQLSPWHREPVVIAQLEYVDGAGRRIVVATDDSRETADSAMVGDILYTGETIVRTGKQWVRAAEVTPPGGKLIPARAAPVRRAEVLPAVFARALG
;
A
#
# COMPACT_ATOMS: atom_id res chain seq x y z
N MET A 1 -14.44 -14.91 -11.73
CA MET A 1 -13.19 -14.87 -12.52
C MET A 1 -12.90 -16.26 -13.03
N ASP A 2 -12.55 -16.42 -14.31
CA ASP A 2 -12.03 -17.70 -14.81
C ASP A 2 -10.57 -17.89 -14.37
N GLU A 3 -9.96 -19.03 -14.71
CA GLU A 3 -8.53 -19.25 -14.45
C GLU A 3 -7.69 -18.22 -15.19
N ALA A 4 -6.86 -17.47 -14.47
CA ALA A 4 -5.99 -16.46 -15.05
C ALA A 4 -4.71 -17.11 -15.59
N ARG A 5 -4.34 -16.79 -16.83
CA ARG A 5 -3.09 -17.26 -17.45
C ARG A 5 -1.89 -16.38 -17.10
N GLU A 6 -2.16 -15.10 -16.93
CA GLU A 6 -1.19 -14.08 -16.53
C GLU A 6 -1.96 -13.00 -15.77
N ALA A 7 -1.37 -12.49 -14.69
CA ALA A 7 -1.89 -11.34 -13.98
C ALA A 7 -0.80 -10.46 -13.39
N ARG A 8 -0.99 -9.15 -13.51
CA ARG A 8 -0.07 -8.14 -13.00
C ARG A 8 -0.82 -7.04 -12.26
N LEU A 9 -0.35 -6.74 -11.06
CA LEU A 9 -0.83 -5.61 -10.27
C LEU A 9 0.14 -4.45 -10.41
N PHE A 10 -0.33 -3.29 -10.87
CA PHE A 10 0.38 -2.03 -10.83
C PHE A 10 -0.19 -1.20 -9.68
N ALA A 11 0.60 -0.87 -8.67
CA ALA A 11 0.05 -0.22 -7.48
C ALA A 11 1.01 0.69 -6.73
N VAL A 12 0.43 1.67 -6.04
CA VAL A 12 1.07 2.55 -5.06
C VAL A 12 0.09 2.96 -3.98
N GLY A 13 0.53 2.91 -2.72
CA GLY A 13 -0.10 3.61 -1.60
C GLY A 13 0.69 4.89 -1.31
N LEU A 14 0.10 6.05 -1.58
CA LEU A 14 0.71 7.35 -1.25
C LEU A 14 0.79 7.50 0.28
N GLY A 15 2.01 7.48 0.78
CA GLY A 15 2.32 7.21 2.18
C GLY A 15 3.15 5.95 2.24
N TYR A 16 2.54 4.86 2.69
CA TYR A 16 2.98 3.50 2.41
C TYR A 16 1.80 2.63 2.00
N GLY A 17 2.03 1.57 1.23
CA GLY A 17 1.00 0.61 0.83
C GLY A 17 1.47 -0.84 0.93
N GLU A 18 0.73 -1.65 1.69
CA GLU A 18 0.84 -3.10 1.67
C GLU A 18 -0.36 -3.68 0.92
N PHE A 19 -0.10 -4.57 -0.05
CA PHE A 19 -1.13 -5.17 -0.89
C PHE A 19 -1.26 -6.65 -0.59
N SER A 20 -2.49 -7.13 -0.42
CA SER A 20 -2.78 -8.57 -0.31
C SER A 20 -3.88 -8.97 -1.27
N LEU A 21 -3.73 -10.14 -1.88
CA LEU A 21 -4.70 -10.74 -2.78
C LEU A 21 -5.14 -12.08 -2.18
N ASN A 22 -6.44 -12.23 -1.97
CA ASN A 22 -7.04 -13.41 -1.34
C ASN A 22 -6.40 -13.76 0.02
N GLY A 23 -6.04 -12.75 0.81
CA GLY A 23 -5.40 -12.89 2.12
C GLY A 23 -3.90 -13.20 2.08
N THR A 24 -3.29 -13.29 0.89
CA THR A 24 -1.84 -13.47 0.73
C THR A 24 -1.19 -12.15 0.38
N VAL A 25 -0.18 -11.73 1.15
CA VAL A 25 0.59 -10.51 0.86
C VAL A 25 1.31 -10.68 -0.49
N VAL A 26 1.21 -9.65 -1.34
CA VAL A 26 1.70 -9.69 -2.73
C VAL A 26 3.23 -9.67 -2.82
N THR A 27 3.92 -9.05 -1.86
CA THR A 27 5.37 -8.89 -1.86
C THR A 27 5.93 -8.80 -0.43
N GLU A 28 7.20 -9.15 -0.25
CA GLU A 28 7.95 -8.93 1.00
C GLU A 28 8.54 -7.52 1.10
N ASP A 29 8.28 -6.68 0.10
CA ASP A 29 8.70 -5.28 0.11
C ASP A 29 7.99 -4.53 1.25
N VAL A 30 8.75 -3.70 1.97
CA VAL A 30 8.23 -2.89 3.09
C VAL A 30 8.55 -1.42 2.83
N LEU A 31 7.80 -0.52 3.46
CA LEU A 31 8.02 0.93 3.36
C LEU A 31 8.01 1.46 1.92
N GLU A 32 7.12 0.92 1.09
CA GLU A 32 6.91 1.35 -0.29
C GLU A 32 5.73 2.31 -0.42
N PRO A 33 5.82 3.37 -1.23
CA PRO A 33 6.92 3.71 -2.14
C PRO A 33 8.08 4.43 -1.44
N ALA A 34 9.24 4.44 -2.10
CA ALA A 34 10.33 5.35 -1.74
C ALA A 34 9.86 6.83 -1.74
N GLN A 35 10.43 7.62 -0.84
CA GLN A 35 10.11 9.04 -0.70
C GLN A 35 10.49 9.83 -1.97
N THR A 36 9.57 10.67 -2.43
CA THR A 36 9.78 11.64 -3.51
C THR A 36 9.13 12.98 -3.16
N ASP A 37 9.33 14.00 -4.01
CA ASP A 37 8.37 15.09 -4.12
C ASP A 37 7.11 14.55 -4.83
N TYR A 38 6.09 14.20 -4.04
CA TYR A 38 4.86 13.59 -4.54
C TYR A 38 4.05 14.54 -5.44
N GLY A 39 4.30 15.86 -5.39
CA GLY A 39 3.73 16.83 -6.32
C GLY A 39 4.34 16.75 -7.73
N ARG A 40 5.50 16.12 -7.87
CA ARG A 40 6.22 15.97 -9.15
C ARG A 40 6.26 14.52 -9.62
N THR A 41 6.47 13.57 -8.73
CA THR A 41 6.71 12.16 -9.06
C THR A 41 6.12 11.26 -8.01
N VAL A 42 5.35 10.27 -8.46
CA VAL A 42 4.81 9.19 -7.63
C VAL A 42 5.36 7.88 -8.17
N LEU A 43 6.12 7.16 -7.35
CA LEU A 43 6.69 5.88 -7.74
C LEU A 43 5.69 4.76 -7.50
N TYR A 44 5.40 3.97 -8.53
CA TYR A 44 4.58 2.76 -8.42
C TYR A 44 5.41 1.51 -8.73
N ARG A 45 4.89 0.35 -8.34
CA ARG A 45 5.47 -0.94 -8.67
C ARG A 45 4.52 -1.85 -9.40
N SER A 46 5.10 -2.82 -10.09
CA SER A 46 4.39 -3.90 -10.75
C SER A 46 4.71 -5.23 -10.07
N TYR A 47 3.69 -6.01 -9.76
CA TYR A 47 3.82 -7.31 -9.11
C TYR A 47 3.18 -8.39 -9.99
N ASP A 48 3.87 -9.50 -10.19
CA ASP A 48 3.25 -10.70 -10.77
C ASP A 48 2.36 -11.35 -9.71
N VAL A 49 1.07 -11.41 -10.00
CA VAL A 49 0.05 -11.95 -9.09
C VAL A 49 -0.71 -13.11 -9.73
N THR A 50 -0.17 -13.68 -10.81
CA THR A 50 -0.79 -14.76 -11.58
C THR A 50 -1.21 -15.92 -10.68
N ASN A 51 -0.31 -16.35 -9.81
CA ASN A 51 -0.52 -17.50 -8.91
C ASN A 51 -1.36 -17.16 -7.66
N LEU A 52 -1.73 -15.90 -7.47
CA LEU A 52 -2.55 -15.44 -6.34
C LEU A 52 -4.03 -15.32 -6.71
N LEU A 53 -4.35 -15.28 -8.01
CA LEU A 53 -5.73 -15.30 -8.48
C LEU A 53 -6.32 -16.71 -8.38
N ARG A 54 -7.61 -16.76 -8.09
CA ARG A 54 -8.40 -18.00 -8.06
C ARG A 54 -9.64 -17.89 -8.94
N ARG A 55 -10.18 -19.04 -9.35
CA ARG A 55 -11.50 -19.08 -10.00
C ARG A 55 -12.56 -18.53 -9.04
N GLY A 56 -13.54 -17.81 -9.58
CA GLY A 56 -14.61 -17.18 -8.80
C GLY A 56 -14.23 -15.80 -8.25
N GLU A 57 -14.55 -15.57 -6.99
CA GLU A 57 -14.38 -14.27 -6.31
C GLU A 57 -12.94 -14.07 -5.85
N ASN A 58 -12.41 -12.87 -6.09
CA ASN A 58 -11.09 -12.46 -5.65
C ASN A 58 -11.19 -11.15 -4.87
N THR A 59 -10.38 -11.02 -3.82
CA THR A 59 -10.35 -9.83 -2.97
C THR A 59 -8.94 -9.26 -2.95
N LEU A 60 -8.78 -8.06 -3.48
CA LEU A 60 -7.55 -7.27 -3.36
C LEU A 60 -7.75 -6.24 -2.24
N VAL A 61 -6.86 -6.24 -1.26
CA VAL A 61 -6.85 -5.30 -0.14
C VAL A 61 -5.55 -4.49 -0.18
N ALA A 62 -5.66 -3.18 0.04
CA ALA A 62 -4.53 -2.30 0.30
C ALA A 62 -4.64 -1.78 1.74
N GLU A 63 -3.62 -2.02 2.54
CA GLU A 63 -3.45 -1.35 3.84
C GLU A 63 -2.50 -0.16 3.65
N LEU A 64 -2.93 1.02 4.11
CA LEU A 64 -2.24 2.27 3.86
C LEU A 64 -1.63 2.81 5.15
N GLY A 65 -0.34 3.11 5.11
CA GLY A 65 0.36 3.88 6.12
C GLY A 65 0.56 5.33 5.68
N ARG A 66 0.80 6.22 6.64
CA ARG A 66 0.97 7.66 6.40
C ARG A 66 2.28 8.01 5.72
N GLY A 67 3.36 7.33 6.10
CA GLY A 67 4.71 7.57 5.59
C GLY A 67 5.08 9.05 5.53
N PHE A 68 5.85 9.44 4.51
CA PHE A 68 6.25 10.83 4.29
C PHE A 68 5.14 11.68 3.63
N TYR A 69 4.22 11.05 2.91
CA TYR A 69 3.16 11.73 2.16
C TYR A 69 2.11 12.37 3.08
N ALA A 70 1.65 11.61 4.08
CA ALA A 70 0.62 12.02 5.04
C ALA A 70 1.22 12.19 6.44
N ALA A 71 2.50 12.59 6.51
CA ALA A 71 3.28 12.68 7.73
C ALA A 71 2.54 13.48 8.82
N ARG A 72 2.59 12.97 10.05
CA ARG A 72 2.04 13.62 11.26
C ARG A 72 3.15 13.87 12.27
N GLY A 73 2.90 14.83 13.16
CA GLY A 73 3.85 15.24 14.19
C GLY A 73 4.96 16.14 13.66
N ALA A 74 5.56 16.91 14.56
CA ALA A 74 6.74 17.70 14.26
C ALA A 74 7.90 16.76 13.90
N ASN A 75 8.56 17.04 12.77
CA ASN A 75 9.76 16.34 12.34
C ASN A 75 10.78 17.33 11.78
N PRO A 76 12.08 16.98 11.72
CA PRO A 76 13.15 17.91 11.34
C PRO A 76 13.00 18.55 9.95
N TRP A 77 12.18 17.95 9.08
CA TRP A 77 11.98 18.40 7.70
C TRP A 77 10.59 18.99 7.44
N ALA A 78 9.76 19.11 8.48
CA ALA A 78 8.40 19.63 8.40
C ALA A 78 7.53 19.00 7.28
N TRP A 79 7.63 17.69 7.07
CA TRP A 79 6.86 16.98 6.01
C TRP A 79 5.34 17.20 6.09
N GLN A 80 4.81 17.40 7.30
CA GLN A 80 3.40 17.74 7.56
C GLN A 80 2.96 19.09 7.00
N LEU A 81 3.91 19.95 6.58
CA LEU A 81 3.67 21.25 5.96
C LEU A 81 3.99 21.26 4.46
N SER A 82 4.32 20.11 3.87
CA SER A 82 4.66 20.04 2.45
C SER A 82 3.45 20.31 1.55
N PRO A 83 3.61 20.92 0.37
CA PRO A 83 2.48 21.25 -0.52
C PRO A 83 1.66 20.05 -1.00
N TRP A 84 2.26 18.85 -1.01
CA TRP A 84 1.61 17.60 -1.40
C TRP A 84 0.88 16.90 -0.25
N HIS A 85 0.98 17.39 0.99
CA HIS A 85 0.44 16.72 2.18
C HIS A 85 -1.07 16.54 2.08
N ARG A 86 -1.53 15.29 2.23
CA ARG A 86 -2.93 14.87 2.25
C ARG A 86 -3.08 13.60 3.09
N GLU A 87 -4.29 13.10 3.26
CA GLU A 87 -4.53 11.74 3.82
C GLU A 87 -4.09 10.65 2.82
N PRO A 88 -3.72 9.43 3.26
CA PRO A 88 -3.24 8.37 2.39
C PRO A 88 -4.20 8.03 1.25
N VAL A 89 -3.64 7.71 0.08
CA VAL A 89 -4.40 7.42 -1.14
C VAL A 89 -3.84 6.17 -1.81
N VAL A 90 -4.69 5.33 -2.39
CA VAL A 90 -4.27 4.20 -3.21
C VAL A 90 -4.56 4.47 -4.68
N ILE A 91 -3.61 4.12 -5.54
CA ILE A 91 -3.81 3.99 -6.99
C ILE A 91 -3.38 2.58 -7.35
N ALA A 92 -4.31 1.78 -7.87
CA ALA A 92 -4.01 0.40 -8.27
C ALA A 92 -4.76 0.00 -9.54
N GLN A 93 -4.11 -0.82 -10.36
CA GLN A 93 -4.65 -1.43 -11.57
C GLN A 93 -4.19 -2.88 -11.63
N LEU A 94 -5.13 -3.81 -11.49
CA LEU A 94 -4.94 -5.23 -11.77
C LEU A 94 -5.28 -5.48 -13.24
N GLU A 95 -4.34 -6.08 -13.95
CA GLU A 95 -4.56 -6.58 -15.30
C GLU A 95 -4.40 -8.09 -15.32
N TYR A 96 -5.31 -8.81 -15.98
CA TYR A 96 -5.16 -10.26 -16.16
C TYR A 96 -5.73 -10.74 -17.50
N VAL A 97 -5.25 -11.90 -17.94
CA VAL A 97 -5.77 -12.62 -19.10
C VAL A 97 -6.54 -13.84 -18.60
N ASP A 98 -7.82 -13.92 -18.93
CA ASP A 98 -8.68 -15.03 -18.52
C ASP A 98 -8.45 -16.32 -19.34
N GLY A 99 -9.16 -17.38 -18.97
CA GLY A 99 -9.06 -18.69 -19.64
C GLY A 99 -9.42 -18.66 -21.12
N ALA A 100 -10.22 -17.68 -21.55
CA ALA A 100 -10.61 -17.45 -22.95
C ALA A 100 -9.64 -16.54 -23.72
N GLY A 101 -8.61 -16.01 -23.06
CA GLY A 101 -7.61 -15.12 -23.67
C GLY A 101 -8.01 -13.64 -23.68
N ARG A 102 -9.08 -13.26 -22.99
CA ARG A 102 -9.51 -11.85 -22.90
C ARG A 102 -8.72 -11.13 -21.82
N ARG A 103 -8.23 -9.93 -22.15
CA ARG A 103 -7.62 -9.01 -21.19
C ARG A 103 -8.68 -8.28 -20.39
N ILE A 104 -8.54 -8.29 -19.07
CA ILE A 104 -9.43 -7.64 -18.13
C ILE A 104 -8.61 -6.69 -17.26
N VAL A 105 -9.17 -5.51 -17.00
CA VAL A 105 -8.56 -4.47 -16.18
C VAL A 105 -9.52 -4.14 -15.04
N VAL A 106 -9.02 -4.17 -13.80
CA VAL A 106 -9.74 -3.75 -12.60
C VAL A 106 -8.90 -2.68 -11.92
N ALA A 107 -9.38 -1.45 -11.87
CA ALA A 107 -8.68 -0.31 -11.29
C ALA A 107 -9.37 0.20 -10.02
N THR A 108 -8.67 0.99 -9.22
CA THR A 108 -9.30 1.77 -8.14
C THR A 108 -10.31 2.76 -8.71
N ASP A 109 -11.52 2.78 -8.15
CA ASP A 109 -12.66 3.61 -8.53
C ASP A 109 -13.56 3.89 -7.30
N ASP A 110 -14.69 4.56 -7.50
CA ASP A 110 -15.68 4.89 -6.46
C ASP A 110 -16.49 3.68 -5.95
N SER A 111 -16.33 2.50 -6.57
CA SER A 111 -16.99 1.27 -6.14
C SER A 111 -16.24 0.54 -5.01
N ARG A 112 -15.09 1.07 -4.57
CA ARG A 112 -14.27 0.49 -3.51
C ARG A 112 -14.80 0.85 -2.12
N GLU A 113 -14.38 0.06 -1.14
CA GLU A 113 -14.69 0.27 0.27
C GLU A 113 -13.39 0.51 1.05
N THR A 114 -13.52 1.20 2.18
CA THR A 114 -12.43 1.47 3.14
C THR A 114 -12.92 1.24 4.56
N ALA A 115 -12.00 0.90 5.46
CA ALA A 115 -12.25 0.76 6.89
C ALA A 115 -10.97 1.11 7.64
N ASP A 116 -11.11 1.65 8.85
CA ASP A 116 -9.96 1.81 9.75
C ASP A 116 -9.36 0.43 10.09
N SER A 117 -8.03 0.37 10.16
CA SER A 117 -7.32 -0.82 10.61
C SER A 117 -7.09 -0.79 12.12
N ALA A 118 -6.41 -1.81 12.65
CA ALA A 118 -5.97 -1.81 14.04
C ALA A 118 -4.87 -0.75 14.32
N MET A 119 -4.24 -0.23 13.26
CA MET A 119 -3.25 0.83 13.31
C MET A 119 -3.94 2.19 13.51
N VAL A 120 -3.85 2.74 14.72
CA VAL A 120 -4.47 4.05 15.05
C VAL A 120 -3.45 5.19 15.12
N GLY A 121 -2.16 4.87 15.04
CA GLY A 121 -1.10 5.85 14.87
C GLY A 121 0.13 5.22 14.24
N ASP A 122 0.71 5.89 13.26
CA ASP A 122 1.88 5.45 12.51
C ASP A 122 2.76 6.67 12.17
N ILE A 123 3.62 7.05 13.12
CA ILE A 123 4.50 8.21 12.98
C ILE A 123 5.93 7.71 12.85
N LEU A 124 6.57 8.00 11.71
CA LEU A 124 7.93 7.59 11.38
C LEU A 124 8.95 7.78 12.51
N TYR A 125 8.81 8.85 13.29
CA TYR A 125 9.76 9.22 14.35
C TYR A 125 9.32 8.84 15.76
N THR A 126 8.07 8.41 15.97
CA THR A 126 7.54 8.10 17.31
C THR A 126 6.86 6.74 17.40
N GLY A 127 6.93 5.95 16.33
CA GLY A 127 6.46 4.57 16.30
C GLY A 127 4.99 4.41 15.92
N GLU A 128 4.49 3.22 16.22
CA GLU A 128 3.17 2.75 15.86
C GLU A 128 2.33 2.44 17.11
N THR A 129 1.05 2.74 17.04
CA THR A 129 0.06 2.40 18.07
C THR A 129 -0.99 1.49 17.45
N ILE A 130 -1.06 0.26 17.96
CA ILE A 130 -2.00 -0.75 17.50
C ILE A 130 -3.01 -1.04 18.61
N VAL A 131 -4.29 -0.93 18.30
CA VAL A 131 -5.39 -1.29 19.20
C VAL A 131 -6.31 -2.32 18.55
N ARG A 132 -6.87 -3.24 19.34
CA ARG A 132 -7.81 -4.24 18.81
C ARG A 132 -9.18 -3.58 18.60
N THR A 133 -9.51 -3.31 17.35
CA THR A 133 -10.80 -2.77 16.90
C THR A 133 -11.44 -3.69 15.87
N GLY A 134 -12.75 -3.53 15.66
CA GLY A 134 -13.45 -4.14 14.52
C GLY A 134 -13.33 -3.28 13.27
N LYS A 135 -13.41 -3.88 12.08
CA LYS A 135 -13.48 -3.15 10.81
C LYS A 135 -14.93 -2.86 10.46
N GLN A 136 -15.26 -1.60 10.20
CA GLN A 136 -16.53 -1.20 9.60
C GLN A 136 -16.25 -0.60 8.23
N TRP A 137 -16.68 -1.31 7.18
CA TRP A 137 -16.46 -0.89 5.81
C TRP A 137 -17.48 0.16 5.39
N VAL A 138 -16.98 1.20 4.74
CA VAL A 138 -17.76 2.28 4.12
C VAL A 138 -17.27 2.52 2.70
N ARG A 139 -18.05 3.20 1.87
CA ARG A 139 -17.60 3.56 0.51
C ARG A 139 -16.35 4.44 0.58
N ALA A 140 -15.34 4.08 -0.22
CA ALA A 140 -14.14 4.88 -0.36
C ALA A 140 -14.46 6.17 -1.13
N ALA A 141 -13.85 7.27 -0.72
CA ALA A 141 -13.94 8.53 -1.45
C ALA A 141 -12.93 8.54 -2.61
N GLU A 142 -13.38 8.92 -3.79
CA GLU A 142 -12.47 9.33 -4.86
C GLU A 142 -11.87 10.70 -4.50
N VAL A 143 -10.55 10.83 -4.63
CA VAL A 143 -9.82 12.03 -4.21
C VAL A 143 -8.87 12.50 -5.30
N THR A 144 -8.59 13.81 -5.31
CA THR A 144 -7.60 14.38 -6.21
C THR A 144 -6.19 13.94 -5.76
N PRO A 145 -5.39 13.27 -6.64
CA PRO A 145 -4.02 12.89 -6.31
C PRO A 145 -3.11 14.14 -6.20
N PRO A 146 -1.89 14.02 -5.64
CA PRO A 146 -0.99 15.16 -5.39
C PRO A 146 -0.46 15.85 -6.65
N GLY A 147 -0.81 15.39 -7.85
CA GLY A 147 -0.43 15.99 -9.14
C GLY A 147 0.86 15.44 -9.75
N GLY A 148 1.64 14.66 -9.00
CA GLY A 148 2.86 14.02 -9.51
C GLY A 148 2.61 12.98 -10.60
N LYS A 149 3.57 12.81 -11.50
CA LYS A 149 3.51 11.80 -12.56
C LYS A 149 3.80 10.41 -11.99
N LEU A 150 3.01 9.42 -12.37
CA LEU A 150 3.28 8.02 -12.07
C LEU A 150 4.49 7.54 -12.89
N ILE A 151 5.51 7.04 -12.19
CA ILE A 151 6.74 6.50 -12.79
C ILE A 151 7.05 5.15 -12.15
N PRO A 152 7.44 4.11 -12.91
CA PRO A 152 7.84 2.84 -12.33
C PRO A 152 9.09 3.00 -11.47
N ALA A 153 9.04 2.49 -10.24
CA ALA A 153 10.21 2.42 -9.36
C ALA A 153 11.31 1.54 -9.99
N ARG A 154 12.54 2.04 -10.04
CA ARG A 154 13.71 1.30 -10.56
C ARG A 154 14.72 0.92 -9.49
N ALA A 155 14.71 1.62 -8.36
CA ALA A 155 15.52 1.25 -7.21
C ALA A 155 15.00 -0.06 -6.60
N ALA A 156 15.92 -0.84 -6.05
CA ALA A 156 15.55 -2.04 -5.31
C ALA A 156 14.62 -1.69 -4.13
N PRO A 157 13.67 -2.57 -3.79
CA PRO A 157 12.86 -2.44 -2.60
C PRO A 157 13.64 -2.34 -1.31
N VAL A 158 13.03 -1.71 -0.32
CA VAL A 158 13.36 -2.03 1.06
C VAL A 158 12.73 -3.37 1.41
N ARG A 159 13.53 -4.29 1.95
CA ARG A 159 13.10 -5.59 2.46
C ARG A 159 13.72 -5.83 3.83
N ARG A 160 13.07 -6.70 4.62
CA ARG A 160 13.65 -7.21 5.87
C ARG A 160 14.87 -8.06 5.51
N ALA A 161 16.05 -7.67 5.98
CA ALA A 161 17.30 -8.37 5.66
C ALA A 161 17.55 -9.58 6.57
N GLU A 162 17.56 -9.34 7.89
CA GLU A 162 17.84 -10.34 8.90
C GLU A 162 16.91 -10.16 10.10
N VAL A 163 16.52 -11.27 10.72
CA VAL A 163 15.84 -11.27 12.02
C VAL A 163 16.87 -11.59 13.09
N LEU A 164 17.19 -10.60 13.92
CA LEU A 164 18.11 -10.77 15.04
C LEU A 164 17.34 -11.25 16.28
N PRO A 165 17.64 -12.44 16.84
CA PRO A 165 16.99 -12.91 18.06
C PRO A 165 17.42 -12.08 19.27
N ALA A 166 16.54 -11.95 20.25
CA ALA A 166 16.90 -11.35 21.52
C ALA A 166 17.99 -12.18 22.21
N VAL A 167 19.14 -11.56 22.50
CA VAL A 167 20.27 -12.23 23.19
C VAL A 167 20.16 -12.13 24.71
N PHE A 168 19.39 -11.16 25.21
CA PHE A 168 19.18 -10.93 26.63
C PHE A 168 17.91 -10.10 26.84
N ALA A 169 17.21 -10.33 27.97
CA ALA A 169 16.06 -9.54 28.40
C ALA A 169 16.21 -9.21 29.89
N ARG A 170 15.91 -7.96 30.26
CA ARG A 170 15.89 -7.51 31.66
C ARG A 170 14.65 -6.69 31.92
N ALA A 171 13.96 -6.98 33.01
CA ALA A 171 12.88 -6.15 33.50
C ALA A 171 13.46 -4.80 33.99
N LEU A 172 12.91 -3.71 33.47
CA LEU A 172 13.11 -2.38 34.04
C LEU A 172 12.15 -2.28 35.23
N GLY A 173 12.71 -2.32 36.45
CA GLY A 173 11.98 -2.06 37.69
C GLY A 173 11.90 -0.57 37.99
#